data_AF-A0A8C8LWY4-F1
#
_entry.id   AF-A0A8C8LWY4-F1
#
_cell.length_a   1.000
_cell.length_b   1.000
_cell.length_c   1.000
_cell.angle_alpha   90.00
_cell.angle_beta   90.00
_cell.angle_gamma   90.00
#
_symmetry.space_group_name_H-M   'P 1'
#
loop_
_entity.id
_entity.type
_entity.pdbx_description
1 polymer ?
#
loop_
_entity_poly.entity_id
_entity_poly.type
_entity_poly.pdbx_seq_one_letter_code
_entity_poly.pdbx_strand_id
1 'polypeptide(L)'
;MGVVSNLLFGLLSNVLLIYAAPLSPVNSIHLTSIGRFWHISDLHLDPTYHVTDDHTKVCFSSKGVPASNPGLFGDFMCDSPYQLILSAFQHMKQVAPQPEFMIWTGDSPPHVPPGELSTDVVIQVISNMTQTIREFFPDMLVYPALGNHDYWPQDQLPTSTNDIYQAAAKLWEPWLKPEALVTLREGGFYSQMVQPKLRLISLNTILYYSPNKVTVNMSDPAGQFRWLQDTLEASAQSREKVIVIAHVPVGYLPFARNTTAVREAYNERLVKIFRDYSDIISGHFYGHTHRDSIMVLQDQQGEPVNSLFVTPAVTPIKSAEEPYSNNPAFRMYHYDPQDYRLLDIWQYYLNLTEANQEKRSDWKLEYVMTEAFGLKDIQPHSLFKLVLSFEMQQSKAFQKYFSHFMVSYDDTIVCDGACKLTQICAVQSLDRASYSKCIEKGH
;
A
#
# COMPACT_ATOMS: atom_id res chain seq x y z
N MET A 1 -33.88 87.08 -2.61
CA MET A 1 -33.98 87.47 -1.19
C MET A 1 -33.60 86.22 -0.41
N GLY A 2 -32.35 86.02 0.05
CA GLY A 2 -31.73 86.68 1.21
C GLY A 2 -32.43 86.19 2.50
N VAL A 3 -31.85 85.61 3.55
CA VAL A 3 -30.56 85.82 4.25
C VAL A 3 -30.53 84.81 5.45
N VAL A 4 -29.39 84.13 5.74
CA VAL A 4 -28.67 83.91 7.06
C VAL A 4 -29.50 83.44 8.29
N SER A 5 -29.10 82.60 9.27
CA SER A 5 -27.94 81.75 9.67
C SER A 5 -28.20 81.15 11.08
N ASN A 6 -27.40 80.13 11.49
CA ASN A 6 -27.06 79.67 12.87
C ASN A 6 -28.16 79.01 13.75
N LEU A 7 -27.97 78.03 14.66
CA LEU A 7 -26.88 77.48 15.50
C LEU A 7 -27.13 75.94 15.71
N LEU A 8 -26.17 75.01 15.68
CA LEU A 8 -25.10 74.61 16.64
C LEU A 8 -25.54 73.64 17.77
N PHE A 9 -24.95 72.43 17.77
CA PHE A 9 -24.59 71.45 18.84
C PHE A 9 -24.64 70.05 18.19
N GLY A 10 -23.59 69.24 18.05
CA GLY A 10 -22.34 69.12 18.77
C GLY A 10 -22.30 67.73 19.42
N LEU A 11 -21.75 66.71 18.74
CA LEU A 11 -21.21 65.50 19.37
C LEU A 11 -20.23 64.80 18.42
N LEU A 12 -18.98 64.77 18.88
CA LEU A 12 -17.80 64.19 18.24
C LEU A 12 -17.86 62.67 18.27
N SER A 13 -17.55 62.01 17.16
CA SER A 13 -17.02 60.65 17.16
C SER A 13 -15.80 60.59 16.25
N ASN A 14 -14.65 60.29 16.85
CA ASN A 14 -13.37 60.09 16.18
C ASN A 14 -13.44 58.89 15.24
N VAL A 15 -13.10 59.08 13.97
CA VAL A 15 -12.81 57.98 13.03
C VAL A 15 -11.38 58.15 12.55
N LEU A 16 -10.53 57.19 12.91
CA LEU A 16 -9.17 57.06 12.40
C LEU A 16 -9.19 56.77 10.89
N LEU A 17 -8.51 57.62 10.12
CA LEU A 17 -8.17 57.37 8.72
C LEU A 17 -6.93 56.47 8.64
N ILE A 18 -7.08 55.25 8.11
CA ILE A 18 -5.96 54.42 7.67
C ILE A 18 -5.86 54.56 6.15
N TYR A 19 -4.72 55.07 5.67
CA TYR A 19 -4.37 55.16 4.26
C TYR A 19 -4.19 53.76 3.66
N ALA A 20 -4.94 53.44 2.60
CA ALA A 20 -4.71 52.26 1.78
C ALA A 20 -3.68 52.59 0.69
N ALA A 21 -2.55 51.88 0.70
CA ALA A 21 -1.60 51.86 -0.42
C ALA A 21 -2.10 50.91 -1.52
N PRO A 22 -1.87 51.20 -2.81
CA PRO A 22 -2.32 50.34 -3.90
C PRO A 22 -1.48 49.05 -3.93
N LEU A 23 -2.16 47.91 -3.83
CA LEU A 23 -1.57 46.57 -4.01
C LEU A 23 -1.27 46.36 -5.50
N SER A 24 0.01 46.18 -5.83
CA SER A 24 0.45 45.66 -7.12
C SER A 24 -0.06 44.22 -7.32
N PRO A 25 -0.39 43.79 -8.54
CA PRO A 25 -0.85 42.43 -8.79
C PRO A 25 0.32 41.47 -8.61
N VAL A 26 0.30 40.72 -7.50
CA VAL A 26 1.16 39.56 -7.33
C VAL A 26 0.71 38.52 -8.36
N ASN A 27 1.62 38.17 -9.28
CA ASN A 27 1.45 37.03 -10.16
C ASN A 27 1.02 35.82 -9.32
N SER A 28 -0.21 35.36 -9.54
CA SER A 28 -0.72 34.09 -9.07
C SER A 28 0.11 32.98 -9.70
N ILE A 29 1.21 32.61 -9.04
CA ILE A 29 1.82 31.31 -9.22
C ILE A 29 0.72 30.33 -8.81
N HIS A 30 0.15 29.60 -9.77
CA HIS A 30 -0.68 28.44 -9.49
C HIS A 30 0.16 27.51 -8.60
N LEU A 31 -0.07 27.54 -7.29
CA LEU A 31 0.32 26.46 -6.39
C LEU A 31 -0.41 25.23 -6.91
N THR A 32 0.30 24.36 -7.63
CA THR A 32 -0.22 23.07 -8.07
C THR A 32 -0.64 22.30 -6.82
N SER A 33 -1.94 22.05 -6.67
CA SER A 33 -2.49 21.26 -5.57
C SER A 33 -1.85 19.87 -5.60
N ILE A 34 -1.26 19.42 -4.50
CA ILE A 34 -0.68 18.07 -4.42
C ILE A 34 -1.83 17.06 -4.28
N GLY A 35 -1.88 16.08 -5.19
CA GLY A 35 -2.84 14.98 -5.12
C GLY A 35 -2.41 13.93 -4.10
N ARG A 36 -3.38 13.24 -3.49
CA ARG A 36 -3.15 12.26 -2.42
C ARG A 36 -4.01 11.02 -2.59
N PHE A 37 -3.47 9.86 -2.23
CA PHE A 37 -4.28 8.65 -2.10
C PHE A 37 -3.80 7.78 -0.94
N TRP A 38 -4.74 7.11 -0.29
CA TRP A 38 -4.44 6.12 0.74
C TRP A 38 -4.08 4.78 0.11
N HIS A 39 -3.15 4.06 0.74
CA HIS A 39 -2.88 2.65 0.48
C HIS A 39 -2.97 1.88 1.79
N ILE A 40 -3.91 0.93 1.82
CA ILE A 40 -4.10 -0.01 2.92
C ILE A 40 -4.06 -1.44 2.38
N SER A 41 -3.56 -2.38 3.16
CA SER A 41 -3.42 -3.78 2.74
C SER A 41 -3.37 -4.69 3.96
N ASP A 42 -3.64 -5.98 3.73
CA ASP A 42 -3.36 -7.06 4.69
C ASP A 42 -4.02 -6.75 6.05
N LEU A 43 -5.35 -6.61 5.99
CA LEU A 43 -6.16 -6.31 7.17
C LEU A 43 -6.24 -7.52 8.09
N HIS A 44 -6.38 -8.71 7.50
CA HIS A 44 -6.54 -10.00 8.16
C HIS A 44 -7.36 -9.90 9.45
N LEU A 45 -8.66 -9.69 9.30
CA LEU A 45 -9.58 -9.71 10.43
C LEU A 45 -9.60 -11.12 11.03
N ASP A 46 -9.25 -11.25 12.31
CA ASP A 46 -9.58 -12.43 13.11
C ASP A 46 -10.87 -12.18 13.92
N PRO A 47 -12.02 -12.74 13.49
CA PRO A 47 -13.29 -12.57 14.20
C PRO A 47 -13.32 -13.29 15.55
N THR A 48 -12.37 -14.18 15.82
CA THR A 48 -12.28 -14.96 17.06
C THR A 48 -11.50 -14.26 18.16
N TYR A 49 -10.83 -13.15 17.85
CA TYR A 49 -9.97 -12.45 18.81
C TYR A 49 -10.74 -12.04 20.06
N HIS A 50 -10.31 -12.54 21.22
CA HIS A 50 -10.77 -12.10 22.53
C HIS A 50 -9.70 -12.33 23.60
N VAL A 51 -9.57 -11.41 24.55
CA VAL A 51 -8.60 -11.56 25.65
C VAL A 51 -9.14 -12.55 26.67
N THR A 52 -8.33 -13.55 27.04
CA THR A 52 -8.66 -14.62 27.97
C THR A 52 -7.40 -15.12 28.68
N ASP A 53 -7.55 -15.72 29.87
CA ASP A 53 -6.43 -16.25 30.66
C ASP A 53 -5.69 -17.39 29.94
N ASP A 54 -6.41 -18.16 29.13
CA ASP A 54 -5.81 -19.20 28.28
C ASP A 54 -5.32 -18.56 26.97
N HIS A 55 -4.06 -18.10 26.98
CA HIS A 55 -3.45 -17.42 25.84
C HIS A 55 -3.42 -18.24 24.54
N THR A 56 -3.64 -19.56 24.59
CA THR A 56 -3.76 -20.42 23.39
C THR A 56 -5.11 -20.27 22.68
N LYS A 57 -6.09 -19.64 23.34
CA LYS A 57 -7.45 -19.45 22.84
C LYS A 57 -7.80 -18.00 22.53
N VAL A 58 -6.81 -17.10 22.60
CA VAL A 58 -7.03 -15.67 22.35
C VAL A 58 -7.47 -15.42 20.91
N CYS A 59 -6.86 -16.12 19.96
CA CYS A 59 -7.11 -15.95 18.53
C CYS A 59 -6.85 -17.29 17.82
N PHE A 60 -7.64 -17.60 16.80
CA PHE A 60 -7.44 -18.84 16.02
C PHE A 60 -6.25 -18.72 15.07
N SER A 61 -5.90 -17.49 14.68
CA SER A 61 -4.76 -17.22 13.80
C SER A 61 -3.42 -17.64 14.42
N SER A 62 -3.30 -17.71 15.75
CA SER A 62 -2.08 -18.21 16.41
C SER A 62 -1.91 -19.72 16.30
N LYS A 63 -2.94 -20.45 15.85
CA LYS A 63 -2.92 -21.91 15.65
C LYS A 63 -2.54 -22.67 16.93
N GLY A 64 -2.98 -22.15 18.08
CA GLY A 64 -2.71 -22.71 19.40
C GLY A 64 -1.37 -22.30 20.02
N VAL A 65 -0.56 -21.49 19.34
CA VAL A 65 0.58 -20.81 19.96
C VAL A 65 0.03 -19.80 20.97
N PRO A 66 0.50 -19.80 22.24
CA PRO A 66 0.07 -18.81 23.20
C PRO A 66 0.35 -17.38 22.70
N ALA A 67 -0.68 -16.52 22.70
CA ALA A 67 -0.50 -15.09 22.52
C ALA A 67 0.49 -14.54 23.55
N SER A 68 1.37 -13.62 23.13
CA SER A 68 2.49 -13.16 23.96
C SER A 68 2.03 -12.27 25.10
N ASN A 69 1.33 -11.18 24.75
CA ASN A 69 0.80 -10.18 25.67
C ASN A 69 -0.45 -9.53 25.05
N PRO A 70 -1.56 -10.28 24.96
CA PRO A 70 -2.74 -9.85 24.23
C PRO A 70 -3.41 -8.65 24.89
N GLY A 71 -3.84 -7.70 24.07
CA GLY A 71 -4.54 -6.50 24.51
C GLY A 71 -5.69 -6.09 23.58
N LEU A 72 -6.28 -4.92 23.83
CA LEU A 72 -7.47 -4.47 23.10
C LEU A 72 -7.26 -4.36 21.58
N PHE A 73 -6.03 -4.03 21.15
CA PHE A 73 -5.71 -3.78 19.75
C PHE A 73 -4.96 -4.93 19.08
N GLY A 74 -4.77 -6.07 19.76
CA GLY A 74 -4.17 -7.26 19.15
C GLY A 74 -2.99 -7.82 19.95
N ASP A 75 -2.30 -8.76 19.33
CA ASP A 75 -1.06 -9.39 19.80
C ASP A 75 -0.20 -9.73 18.57
N PHE A 76 1.12 -9.75 18.69
CA PHE A 76 1.99 -10.09 17.56
C PHE A 76 1.88 -11.56 17.11
N MET A 77 1.25 -12.46 17.88
CA MET A 77 0.92 -13.82 17.43
C MET A 77 -0.48 -13.94 16.81
N CYS A 78 -1.23 -12.84 16.79
CA CYS A 78 -2.61 -12.82 16.32
C CYS A 78 -2.77 -11.94 15.09
N ASP A 79 -3.74 -12.31 14.27
CA ASP A 79 -4.31 -11.43 13.27
C ASP A 79 -5.14 -10.33 13.91
N SER A 80 -5.55 -9.34 13.12
CA SER A 80 -6.16 -8.12 13.61
C SER A 80 -7.51 -8.38 14.30
N PRO A 81 -7.70 -7.97 15.57
CA PRO A 81 -9.05 -7.77 16.07
C PRO A 81 -9.74 -6.66 15.28
N TYR A 82 -11.08 -6.73 15.18
CA TYR A 82 -11.85 -5.69 14.49
C TYR A 82 -11.59 -4.29 15.05
N GLN A 83 -11.35 -4.18 16.36
CA GLN A 83 -11.03 -2.91 17.03
C GLN A 83 -9.74 -2.25 16.50
N LEU A 84 -8.74 -3.03 16.09
CA LEU A 84 -7.51 -2.50 15.47
C LEU A 84 -7.83 -1.89 14.11
N ILE A 85 -8.55 -2.63 13.27
CA ILE A 85 -8.95 -2.19 11.92
C ILE A 85 -9.81 -0.92 11.99
N LEU A 86 -10.80 -0.88 12.89
CA LEU A 86 -11.62 0.31 13.12
C LEU A 86 -10.78 1.51 13.55
N SER A 87 -9.77 1.30 14.40
CA SER A 87 -8.88 2.38 14.85
C SER A 87 -8.05 2.96 13.70
N ALA A 88 -7.60 2.12 12.76
CA ALA A 88 -6.86 2.55 11.58
C ALA A 88 -7.73 3.46 10.71
N PHE A 89 -8.94 3.01 10.33
CA PHE A 89 -9.86 3.81 9.51
C PHE A 89 -10.30 5.10 10.21
N GLN A 90 -10.49 5.06 11.53
CA GLN A 90 -10.78 6.25 12.33
C GLN A 90 -9.64 7.27 12.25
N HIS A 91 -8.37 6.83 12.34
CA HIS A 91 -7.23 7.74 12.21
C HIS A 91 -7.08 8.28 10.78
N MET A 92 -7.22 7.44 9.76
CA MET A 92 -7.19 7.87 8.35
C MET A 92 -8.18 9.01 8.09
N LYS A 93 -9.41 8.88 8.61
CA LYS A 93 -10.46 9.90 8.49
C LYS A 93 -10.12 11.21 9.22
N GLN A 94 -9.39 11.15 10.34
CA GLN A 94 -8.95 12.33 11.08
C GLN A 94 -7.80 13.07 10.38
N VAL A 95 -6.86 12.34 9.78
CA VAL A 95 -5.67 12.90 9.13
C VAL A 95 -6.01 13.55 7.79
N ALA A 96 -6.73 12.82 6.93
CA ALA A 96 -7.14 13.32 5.62
C ALA A 96 -8.48 12.70 5.25
N PRO A 97 -9.59 13.42 5.48
CA PRO A 97 -10.93 12.89 5.25
C PRO A 97 -11.29 12.77 3.76
N GLN A 98 -10.58 13.47 2.86
CA GLN A 98 -10.92 13.56 1.43
C GLN A 98 -9.66 13.51 0.53
N PRO A 99 -8.88 12.41 0.54
CA PRO A 99 -7.95 12.18 -0.56
C PRO A 99 -8.73 11.82 -1.83
N GLU A 100 -8.05 11.84 -2.97
CA GLU A 100 -8.64 11.64 -4.28
C GLU A 100 -9.19 10.22 -4.48
N PHE A 101 -8.56 9.22 -3.87
CA PHE A 101 -9.00 7.82 -3.84
C PHE A 101 -8.25 7.02 -2.77
N MET A 102 -8.63 5.75 -2.61
CA MET A 102 -7.88 4.75 -1.85
C MET A 102 -7.59 3.54 -2.74
N ILE A 103 -6.43 2.92 -2.56
CA ILE A 103 -6.14 1.58 -3.06
C ILE A 103 -6.12 0.60 -1.89
N TRP A 104 -6.72 -0.57 -2.09
CA TRP A 104 -6.80 -1.64 -1.09
C TRP A 104 -6.29 -2.95 -1.68
N THR A 105 -5.09 -3.38 -1.32
CA THR A 105 -4.43 -4.52 -1.98
C THR A 105 -4.71 -5.87 -1.33
N GLY A 106 -5.92 -6.05 -0.78
CA GLY A 106 -6.46 -7.37 -0.41
C GLY A 106 -6.04 -7.90 0.97
N ASP A 107 -6.28 -9.21 1.14
CA ASP A 107 -6.03 -10.03 2.33
C ASP A 107 -6.87 -9.62 3.56
N SER A 108 -8.13 -10.03 3.50
CA SER A 108 -9.14 -9.75 4.53
C SER A 108 -9.30 -10.89 5.55
N PRO A 109 -9.38 -12.17 5.16
CA PRO A 109 -9.54 -13.28 6.10
C PRO A 109 -8.28 -13.59 6.92
N PRO A 110 -8.40 -14.25 8.09
CA PRO A 110 -7.28 -14.54 8.96
C PRO A 110 -6.46 -15.78 8.52
N HIS A 111 -5.27 -15.93 9.07
CA HIS A 111 -4.36 -17.06 8.93
C HIS A 111 -4.75 -18.24 9.83
N VAL A 112 -5.83 -18.92 9.51
CA VAL A 112 -6.34 -20.04 10.32
C VAL A 112 -6.06 -21.40 9.69
N PRO A 113 -6.17 -22.52 10.44
CA PRO A 113 -6.04 -23.85 9.88
C PRO A 113 -7.00 -24.12 8.71
N PRO A 114 -6.65 -24.98 7.72
CA PRO A 114 -7.45 -25.22 6.50
C PRO A 114 -8.91 -25.69 6.68
N GLY A 115 -9.33 -26.04 7.90
CA GLY A 115 -10.70 -26.45 8.22
C GLY A 115 -11.56 -25.36 8.90
N GLU A 116 -10.99 -24.20 9.23
CA GLU A 116 -11.67 -23.14 9.99
C GLU A 116 -12.33 -22.07 9.10
N LEU A 117 -12.05 -22.10 7.78
CA LEU A 117 -12.69 -21.22 6.80
C LEU A 117 -13.53 -22.03 5.80
N SER A 118 -14.39 -21.31 5.11
CA SER A 118 -15.13 -21.75 3.93
C SER A 118 -15.24 -20.58 2.95
N THR A 119 -15.68 -20.86 1.71
CA THR A 119 -15.97 -19.81 0.72
C THR A 119 -16.94 -18.76 1.26
N ASP A 120 -18.00 -19.17 1.96
CA ASP A 120 -18.99 -18.25 2.53
C ASP A 120 -18.39 -17.34 3.61
N VAL A 121 -17.55 -17.90 4.49
CA VAL A 121 -16.87 -17.12 5.55
C VAL A 121 -15.90 -16.12 4.92
N VAL A 122 -15.13 -16.53 3.90
CA VAL A 122 -14.24 -15.62 3.18
C VAL A 122 -15.03 -14.47 2.54
N ILE A 123 -16.13 -14.76 1.84
CA ILE A 123 -17.02 -13.73 1.26
C ILE A 123 -17.56 -12.80 2.36
N GLN A 124 -17.94 -13.35 3.51
CA GLN A 124 -18.47 -12.56 4.62
C GLN A 124 -17.40 -11.60 5.19
N VAL A 125 -16.15 -12.04 5.33
CA VAL A 125 -15.06 -11.18 5.82
C VAL A 125 -14.73 -10.08 4.80
N ILE A 126 -14.64 -10.41 3.51
CA ILE A 126 -14.44 -9.40 2.44
C ILE A 126 -15.61 -8.40 2.43
N SER A 127 -16.84 -8.88 2.60
CA SER A 127 -18.03 -8.04 2.71
C SER A 127 -17.98 -7.13 3.93
N ASN A 128 -17.52 -7.63 5.08
CA ASN A 128 -17.36 -6.85 6.30
C ASN A 128 -16.36 -5.71 6.05
N MET A 129 -15.15 -6.01 5.57
CA MET A 129 -14.13 -4.98 5.28
C MET A 129 -14.62 -3.96 4.25
N THR A 130 -15.31 -4.42 3.20
CA THR A 130 -15.91 -3.54 2.20
C THR A 130 -16.93 -2.58 2.83
N GLN A 131 -17.80 -3.08 3.72
CA GLN A 131 -18.79 -2.25 4.41
C GLN A 131 -18.13 -1.28 5.39
N THR A 132 -17.16 -1.73 6.19
CA THR A 132 -16.39 -0.87 7.09
C THR A 132 -15.78 0.31 6.34
N ILE A 133 -15.10 0.06 5.21
CA ILE A 133 -14.50 1.11 4.39
C ILE A 133 -15.56 2.13 3.95
N ARG A 134 -16.72 1.66 3.47
CA ARG A 134 -17.82 2.53 3.02
C ARG A 134 -18.46 3.33 4.15
N GLU A 135 -18.51 2.81 5.37
CA GLU A 135 -19.03 3.53 6.53
C GLU A 135 -18.10 4.68 6.95
N PHE A 136 -16.78 4.45 6.91
CA PHE A 136 -15.82 5.52 7.20
C PHE A 136 -15.72 6.54 6.08
N PHE A 137 -15.77 6.08 4.82
CA PHE A 137 -15.55 6.89 3.62
C PHE A 137 -16.65 6.67 2.57
N PRO A 138 -17.87 7.20 2.79
CA PRO A 138 -19.02 6.93 1.93
C PRO A 138 -18.88 7.46 0.50
N ASP A 139 -18.14 8.56 0.32
CA ASP A 139 -17.99 9.26 -0.95
C ASP A 139 -16.65 8.94 -1.66
N MET A 140 -15.76 8.16 -1.04
CA MET A 140 -14.44 7.87 -1.59
C MET A 140 -14.49 6.66 -2.51
N LEU A 141 -13.89 6.79 -3.69
CA LEU A 141 -13.66 5.65 -4.58
C LEU A 141 -12.49 4.83 -4.05
N VAL A 142 -12.70 3.52 -3.96
CA VAL A 142 -11.69 2.55 -3.52
C VAL A 142 -11.42 1.57 -4.64
N TYR A 143 -10.15 1.34 -4.93
CA TYR A 143 -9.69 0.43 -5.98
C TYR A 143 -9.04 -0.79 -5.33
N PRO A 144 -9.80 -1.89 -5.15
CA PRO A 144 -9.30 -3.09 -4.52
C PRO A 144 -8.53 -4.02 -5.47
N ALA A 145 -7.66 -4.83 -4.91
CA ALA A 145 -7.12 -6.07 -5.49
C ALA A 145 -7.40 -7.23 -4.54
N LEU A 146 -7.58 -8.44 -5.07
CA LEU A 146 -7.71 -9.65 -4.24
C LEU A 146 -6.33 -10.08 -3.74
N GLY A 147 -6.28 -10.54 -2.49
CA GLY A 147 -5.14 -11.20 -1.89
C GLY A 147 -5.21 -12.74 -1.92
N ASN A 148 -4.16 -13.43 -1.47
CA ASN A 148 -4.14 -14.90 -1.48
C ASN A 148 -5.04 -15.52 -0.39
N HIS A 149 -5.31 -14.80 0.70
CA HIS A 149 -6.27 -15.20 1.72
C HIS A 149 -7.72 -14.87 1.35
N ASP A 150 -7.95 -14.01 0.34
CA ASP A 150 -9.30 -13.67 -0.14
C ASP A 150 -9.94 -14.78 -1.00
N TYR A 151 -9.58 -16.04 -0.80
CA TYR A 151 -10.14 -17.20 -1.48
C TYR A 151 -10.13 -18.44 -0.59
N TRP A 152 -11.00 -19.41 -0.87
CA TRP A 152 -11.02 -20.69 -0.17
C TRP A 152 -11.00 -21.89 -1.14
N PRO A 153 -10.10 -22.87 -0.92
CA PRO A 153 -8.96 -22.83 0.01
C PRO A 153 -7.96 -21.72 -0.35
N GLN A 154 -7.27 -21.16 0.64
CA GLN A 154 -6.31 -20.05 0.42
C GLN A 154 -5.30 -20.35 -0.68
N ASP A 155 -4.85 -19.29 -1.35
CA ASP A 155 -3.88 -19.28 -2.46
C ASP A 155 -4.39 -19.91 -3.77
N GLN A 156 -5.45 -20.72 -3.76
CA GLN A 156 -5.88 -21.53 -4.91
C GLN A 156 -6.80 -20.77 -5.89
N LEU A 157 -6.52 -19.49 -6.15
CA LEU A 157 -7.33 -18.67 -7.06
C LEU A 157 -7.32 -19.28 -8.49
N PRO A 158 -8.50 -19.53 -9.09
CA PRO A 158 -8.61 -20.15 -10.40
C PRO A 158 -8.53 -19.14 -11.55
N THR A 159 -8.38 -19.64 -12.77
CA THR A 159 -8.26 -18.85 -14.01
C THR A 159 -9.59 -18.51 -14.68
N SER A 160 -10.71 -18.77 -14.00
CA SER A 160 -12.06 -18.53 -14.52
C SER A 160 -12.99 -18.07 -13.40
N THR A 161 -14.16 -17.57 -13.80
CA THR A 161 -15.19 -17.10 -12.88
C THR A 161 -15.49 -18.11 -11.77
N ASN A 162 -15.74 -17.60 -10.56
CA ASN A 162 -16.04 -18.37 -9.36
C ASN A 162 -16.82 -17.49 -8.38
N ASP A 163 -17.30 -18.09 -7.28
CA ASP A 163 -18.14 -17.40 -6.30
C ASP A 163 -17.47 -16.19 -5.64
N ILE A 164 -16.15 -16.25 -5.40
CA ILE A 164 -15.39 -15.14 -4.83
C ILE A 164 -15.31 -13.98 -5.82
N TYR A 165 -14.97 -14.23 -7.09
CA TYR A 165 -14.89 -13.18 -8.11
C TYR A 165 -16.26 -12.52 -8.35
N GLN A 166 -17.32 -13.33 -8.35
CA GLN A 166 -18.70 -12.84 -8.46
C GLN A 166 -19.11 -12.00 -7.24
N ALA A 167 -18.77 -12.46 -6.03
CA ALA A 167 -19.03 -11.73 -4.79
C ALA A 167 -18.25 -10.43 -4.73
N ALA A 168 -16.94 -10.44 -5.02
CA ALA A 168 -16.10 -9.24 -5.07
C ALA A 168 -16.64 -8.22 -6.08
N ALA A 169 -17.01 -8.65 -7.29
CA ALA A 169 -17.61 -7.76 -8.29
C ALA A 169 -18.94 -7.15 -7.82
N LYS A 170 -19.76 -7.90 -7.08
CA LYS A 170 -21.01 -7.38 -6.51
C LYS A 170 -20.73 -6.39 -5.36
N LEU A 171 -19.79 -6.71 -4.48
CA LEU A 171 -19.43 -5.89 -3.32
C LEU A 171 -18.79 -4.57 -3.75
N TRP A 172 -18.00 -4.58 -4.83
CA TRP A 172 -17.23 -3.44 -5.31
C TRP A 172 -17.91 -2.68 -6.46
N GLU A 173 -19.13 -3.06 -6.85
CA GLU A 173 -19.96 -2.33 -7.81
C GLU A 173 -20.10 -0.83 -7.51
N PRO A 174 -20.20 -0.37 -6.24
CA PRO A 174 -20.25 1.06 -5.95
C PRO A 174 -18.98 1.85 -6.33
N TRP A 175 -17.84 1.18 -6.51
CA TRP A 175 -16.55 1.80 -6.81
C TRP A 175 -16.12 1.62 -8.27
N LEU A 176 -16.58 0.55 -8.91
CA LEU A 176 -16.09 0.10 -10.21
C LEU A 176 -17.12 0.29 -11.32
N LYS A 177 -16.63 0.67 -12.49
CA LYS A 177 -17.42 0.82 -13.71
C LYS A 177 -17.79 -0.55 -14.29
N PRO A 178 -18.88 -0.64 -15.08
CA PRO A 178 -19.34 -1.90 -15.65
C PRO A 178 -18.26 -2.71 -16.37
N GLU A 179 -17.37 -2.06 -17.13
CA GLU A 179 -16.30 -2.72 -17.88
C GLU A 179 -15.26 -3.37 -16.96
N ALA A 180 -14.91 -2.71 -15.85
CA ALA A 180 -14.02 -3.27 -14.84
C ALA A 180 -14.65 -4.48 -14.13
N LEU A 181 -15.96 -4.42 -13.87
CA LEU A 181 -16.70 -5.51 -13.25
C LEU A 181 -16.76 -6.76 -14.14
N VAL A 182 -16.68 -6.64 -15.47
CA VAL A 182 -16.65 -7.80 -16.38
C VAL A 182 -15.37 -8.60 -16.18
N THR A 183 -14.20 -7.98 -16.31
CA THR A 183 -12.92 -8.71 -16.17
C THR A 183 -12.67 -9.16 -14.73
N LEU A 184 -13.16 -8.40 -13.74
CA LEU A 184 -13.09 -8.81 -12.34
C LEU A 184 -13.85 -10.13 -12.10
N ARG A 185 -15.06 -10.28 -12.67
CA ARG A 185 -15.83 -11.53 -12.59
C ARG A 185 -15.14 -12.69 -13.28
N GLU A 186 -14.45 -12.42 -14.39
CA GLU A 186 -13.82 -13.46 -15.21
C GLU A 186 -12.50 -13.97 -14.63
N GLY A 187 -11.66 -13.08 -14.10
CA GLY A 187 -10.27 -13.41 -13.74
C GLY A 187 -9.73 -12.75 -12.47
N GLY A 188 -10.53 -11.96 -11.75
CA GLY A 188 -10.09 -11.29 -10.52
C GLY A 188 -9.23 -10.03 -10.75
N PHE A 189 -9.13 -9.53 -11.99
CA PHE A 189 -8.33 -8.36 -12.37
C PHE A 189 -9.15 -7.37 -13.21
N TYR A 190 -8.77 -6.10 -13.21
CA TYR A 190 -9.46 -5.07 -13.98
C TYR A 190 -8.61 -3.82 -14.20
N SER A 191 -9.07 -2.93 -15.09
CA SER A 191 -8.53 -1.57 -15.19
C SER A 191 -9.64 -0.53 -15.23
N GLN A 192 -9.34 0.67 -14.75
CA GLN A 192 -10.29 1.78 -14.73
C GLN A 192 -9.55 3.13 -14.72
N MET A 193 -10.14 4.13 -15.39
CA MET A 193 -9.72 5.53 -15.23
C MET A 193 -10.10 6.04 -13.84
N VAL A 194 -9.12 6.47 -13.06
CA VAL A 194 -9.29 6.92 -11.66
C VAL A 194 -9.18 8.44 -11.52
N GLN A 195 -8.41 9.07 -12.41
CA GLN A 195 -8.32 10.53 -12.59
C GLN A 195 -8.18 10.83 -14.10
N PRO A 196 -8.39 12.07 -14.58
CA PRO A 196 -8.25 12.39 -16.00
C PRO A 196 -6.87 12.01 -16.55
N LYS A 197 -6.77 11.04 -17.47
CA LYS A 197 -5.48 10.49 -17.98
C LYS A 197 -4.65 9.70 -16.97
N LEU A 198 -5.19 9.31 -15.81
CA LEU A 198 -4.62 8.28 -14.94
C LEU A 198 -5.48 7.01 -14.92
N ARG A 199 -4.92 5.91 -15.41
CA ARG A 199 -5.51 4.58 -15.33
C ARG A 199 -4.92 3.78 -14.17
N LEU A 200 -5.78 3.12 -13.42
CA LEU A 200 -5.37 2.07 -12.50
C LEU A 200 -5.54 0.71 -13.16
N ILE A 201 -4.56 -0.16 -12.97
CA ILE A 201 -4.59 -1.58 -13.33
C ILE A 201 -4.50 -2.36 -12.02
N SER A 202 -5.55 -3.11 -11.67
CA SER A 202 -5.58 -4.04 -10.54
C SER A 202 -5.33 -5.44 -11.05
N LEU A 203 -4.18 -6.02 -10.70
CA LEU A 203 -3.75 -7.35 -11.10
C LEU A 203 -4.10 -8.40 -10.05
N ASN A 204 -4.48 -9.58 -10.53
CA ASN A 204 -4.56 -10.80 -9.74
C ASN A 204 -3.22 -11.53 -9.82
N THR A 205 -2.24 -11.11 -9.01
CA THR A 205 -0.91 -11.75 -8.96
C THR A 205 -0.91 -13.08 -8.21
N ILE A 206 -2.03 -13.47 -7.57
CA ILE A 206 -2.14 -14.78 -6.92
C ILE A 206 -2.17 -15.91 -7.95
N LEU A 207 -2.61 -15.63 -9.18
CA LEU A 207 -2.46 -16.55 -10.30
C LEU A 207 -0.99 -16.93 -10.55
N TYR A 208 -0.05 -16.09 -10.13
CA TYR A 208 1.39 -16.31 -10.30
C TYR A 208 2.07 -16.80 -9.02
N TYR A 209 1.37 -16.78 -7.89
CA TYR A 209 1.92 -17.09 -6.57
C TYR A 209 2.39 -18.54 -6.49
N SER A 210 3.56 -18.76 -5.89
CA SER A 210 4.23 -20.07 -5.89
C SER A 210 3.38 -21.19 -5.26
N PRO A 211 2.64 -20.96 -4.16
CA PRO A 211 1.67 -21.90 -3.59
C PRO A 211 0.41 -22.20 -4.41
N ASN A 212 0.04 -21.39 -5.41
CA ASN A 212 -1.20 -21.60 -6.17
C ASN A 212 -1.08 -22.80 -7.12
N LYS A 213 -1.57 -23.97 -6.73
CA LYS A 213 -1.42 -25.21 -7.51
C LYS A 213 -2.30 -25.22 -8.76
N VAL A 214 -3.31 -24.36 -8.85
CA VAL A 214 -4.26 -24.30 -9.96
C VAL A 214 -3.58 -23.84 -11.26
N THR A 215 -2.57 -22.98 -11.16
CA THR A 215 -1.92 -22.34 -12.31
C THR A 215 -0.57 -22.94 -12.70
N VAL A 216 -0.25 -24.12 -12.17
CA VAL A 216 0.98 -24.84 -12.53
C VAL A 216 0.96 -25.21 -14.01
N ASN A 217 2.09 -25.04 -14.70
CA ASN A 217 2.28 -25.33 -16.13
C ASN A 217 1.39 -24.51 -17.09
N MET A 218 0.76 -23.43 -16.64
CA MET A 218 0.09 -22.48 -17.52
C MET A 218 1.07 -21.41 -18.00
N SER A 219 0.98 -20.99 -19.25
CA SER A 219 1.84 -19.91 -19.77
C SER A 219 1.26 -18.52 -19.49
N ASP A 220 -0.07 -18.41 -19.54
CA ASP A 220 -0.81 -17.17 -19.34
C ASP A 220 -2.13 -17.44 -18.57
N PRO A 221 -2.06 -17.65 -17.24
CA PRO A 221 -3.24 -17.85 -16.40
C PRO A 221 -4.29 -16.75 -16.60
N ALA A 222 -5.52 -17.15 -16.95
CA ALA A 222 -6.65 -16.25 -17.27
C ALA A 222 -6.40 -15.27 -18.42
N GLY A 223 -5.35 -15.44 -19.23
CA GLY A 223 -4.98 -14.50 -20.30
C GLY A 223 -4.52 -13.13 -19.77
N GLN A 224 -4.20 -13.03 -18.48
CA GLN A 224 -3.93 -11.76 -17.80
C GLN A 224 -2.67 -11.06 -18.32
N PHE A 225 -1.63 -11.80 -18.76
CA PHE A 225 -0.45 -11.15 -19.33
C PHE A 225 -0.76 -10.48 -20.67
N ARG A 226 -1.48 -11.20 -21.55
CA ARG A 226 -1.93 -10.61 -22.82
C ARG A 226 -2.81 -9.40 -22.57
N TRP A 227 -3.80 -9.53 -21.68
CA TRP A 227 -4.68 -8.42 -21.30
C TRP A 227 -3.92 -7.22 -20.74
N LEU A 228 -2.90 -7.45 -19.90
CA LEU A 228 -2.06 -6.40 -19.34
C LEU A 228 -1.30 -5.65 -20.44
N GLN A 229 -0.66 -6.38 -21.35
CA GLN A 229 0.05 -5.77 -22.48
C GLN A 229 -0.89 -4.96 -23.37
N ASP A 230 -2.05 -5.52 -23.74
CA ASP A 230 -3.07 -4.84 -24.55
C ASP A 230 -3.58 -3.56 -23.85
N THR A 231 -3.75 -3.60 -22.52
CA THR A 231 -4.21 -2.45 -21.71
C THR A 231 -3.14 -1.36 -21.60
N LEU A 232 -1.88 -1.73 -21.38
CA LEU A 232 -0.75 -0.79 -21.33
C LEU A 232 -0.52 -0.14 -22.69
N GLU A 233 -0.57 -0.92 -23.77
CA GLU A 233 -0.47 -0.41 -25.14
C GLU A 233 -1.57 0.60 -25.47
N ALA A 234 -2.83 0.28 -25.12
CA ALA A 234 -3.95 1.21 -25.30
C ALA A 234 -3.78 2.49 -24.47
N SER A 235 -3.22 2.39 -23.27
CA SER A 235 -2.91 3.53 -22.40
C SER A 235 -1.82 4.41 -23.00
N ALA A 236 -0.75 3.82 -23.54
CA ALA A 236 0.32 4.53 -24.24
C ALA A 236 -0.22 5.30 -25.46
N GLN A 237 -1.01 4.64 -26.31
CA GLN A 237 -1.64 5.25 -27.48
C GLN A 237 -2.59 6.40 -27.08
N SER A 238 -3.26 6.26 -25.93
CA SER A 238 -4.17 7.27 -25.38
C SER A 238 -3.48 8.36 -24.57
N ARG A 239 -2.14 8.29 -24.42
CA ARG A 239 -1.33 9.19 -23.57
C ARG A 239 -1.82 9.24 -22.13
N GLU A 240 -2.15 8.09 -21.58
CA GLU A 240 -2.51 7.90 -20.18
C GLU A 240 -1.27 7.53 -19.38
N LYS A 241 -1.23 7.96 -18.12
CA LYS A 241 -0.35 7.40 -17.10
C LYS A 241 -1.03 6.24 -16.39
N VAL A 242 -0.25 5.32 -15.87
CA VAL A 242 -0.73 4.08 -15.25
C VAL A 242 -0.18 3.95 -13.84
N ILE A 243 -1.04 3.58 -12.90
CA ILE A 243 -0.62 2.99 -11.62
C ILE A 243 -1.03 1.51 -11.60
N VAL A 244 -0.13 0.65 -11.16
CA VAL A 244 -0.38 -0.78 -11.03
C VAL A 244 -0.56 -1.12 -9.56
N ILE A 245 -1.66 -1.77 -9.23
CA ILE A 245 -1.87 -2.36 -7.90
C ILE A 245 -1.96 -3.87 -8.04
N ALA A 246 -1.40 -4.59 -7.07
CA ALA A 246 -1.60 -6.03 -6.94
C ALA A 246 -1.35 -6.43 -5.48
N HIS A 247 -1.66 -7.67 -5.12
CA HIS A 247 -1.37 -8.14 -3.77
C HIS A 247 0.07 -8.65 -3.65
N VAL A 248 0.39 -9.81 -4.27
CA VAL A 248 1.73 -10.40 -4.25
C VAL A 248 2.68 -9.60 -5.15
N PRO A 249 3.83 -9.12 -4.65
CA PRO A 249 4.78 -8.35 -5.43
C PRO A 249 5.56 -9.18 -6.45
N VAL A 250 6.09 -8.50 -7.46
CA VAL A 250 7.23 -8.99 -8.27
C VAL A 250 8.53 -8.89 -7.48
N GLY A 251 9.60 -9.48 -8.01
CA GLY A 251 10.94 -9.43 -7.44
C GLY A 251 11.19 -10.53 -6.40
N TYR A 252 12.28 -10.34 -5.66
CA TYR A 252 12.78 -11.28 -4.67
C TYR A 252 12.32 -10.89 -3.26
N LEU A 253 12.09 -11.89 -2.41
CA LEU A 253 11.74 -11.67 -1.01
C LEU A 253 12.96 -11.11 -0.26
N PRO A 254 12.85 -9.94 0.40
CA PRO A 254 13.99 -9.28 1.04
C PRO A 254 14.51 -9.99 2.31
N PHE A 255 13.80 -11.04 2.76
CA PHE A 255 14.14 -11.88 3.89
C PHE A 255 14.49 -13.34 3.51
N ALA A 256 14.46 -13.69 2.22
CA ALA A 256 14.77 -15.03 1.74
C ALA A 256 15.66 -15.00 0.48
N ARG A 257 16.78 -15.72 0.51
CA ARG A 257 17.71 -15.76 -0.63
C ARG A 257 17.14 -16.53 -1.81
N ASN A 258 17.38 -16.02 -3.02
CA ASN A 258 17.06 -16.68 -4.29
C ASN A 258 15.57 -17.09 -4.41
N THR A 259 14.68 -16.39 -3.72
CA THR A 259 13.25 -16.72 -3.67
C THR A 259 12.43 -15.53 -4.13
N THR A 260 11.70 -15.69 -5.23
CA THR A 260 10.69 -14.72 -5.69
C THR A 260 9.35 -15.02 -5.03
N ALA A 261 8.52 -13.99 -4.80
CA ALA A 261 7.20 -14.19 -4.21
C ALA A 261 6.27 -14.96 -5.17
N VAL A 262 6.18 -14.50 -6.42
CA VAL A 262 5.57 -15.24 -7.53
C VAL A 262 6.57 -16.21 -8.17
N ARG A 263 6.12 -17.17 -8.98
CA ARG A 263 7.02 -18.12 -9.65
C ARG A 263 7.97 -17.39 -10.60
N GLU A 264 9.24 -17.79 -10.63
CA GLU A 264 10.30 -17.13 -11.41
C GLU A 264 9.90 -16.84 -12.86
N ALA A 265 9.32 -17.81 -13.58
CA ALA A 265 8.91 -17.59 -14.97
C ALA A 265 7.86 -16.46 -15.15
N TYR A 266 6.94 -16.33 -14.19
CA TYR A 266 5.96 -15.25 -14.20
C TYR A 266 6.56 -13.93 -13.73
N ASN A 267 7.48 -13.97 -12.76
CA ASN A 267 8.26 -12.81 -12.33
C ASN A 267 9.00 -12.17 -13.51
N GLU A 268 9.78 -12.98 -14.25
CA GLU A 268 10.54 -12.52 -15.42
C GLU A 268 9.62 -11.90 -16.48
N ARG A 269 8.46 -12.50 -16.73
CA ARG A 269 7.49 -11.99 -17.71
C ARG A 269 6.88 -10.66 -17.26
N LEU A 270 6.45 -10.53 -16.00
CA LEU A 270 5.93 -9.26 -15.47
C LEU A 270 6.99 -8.17 -15.48
N VAL A 271 8.19 -8.45 -14.97
CA VAL A 271 9.30 -7.50 -14.94
C VAL A 271 9.66 -7.02 -16.34
N LYS A 272 9.65 -7.92 -17.34
CA LYS A 272 9.85 -7.53 -18.73
C LYS A 272 8.75 -6.57 -19.22
N ILE A 273 7.47 -6.91 -19.01
CA ILE A 273 6.34 -6.05 -19.44
C ILE A 273 6.43 -4.68 -18.77
N PHE A 274 6.67 -4.62 -17.46
CA PHE A 274 6.80 -3.36 -16.74
C PHE A 274 7.99 -2.53 -17.20
N ARG A 275 9.09 -3.16 -17.59
CA ARG A 275 10.25 -2.48 -18.18
C ARG A 275 9.90 -1.89 -19.55
N ASP A 276 9.22 -2.66 -20.41
CA ASP A 276 8.82 -2.25 -21.76
C ASP A 276 7.86 -1.04 -21.75
N TYR A 277 7.02 -0.89 -20.71
CA TYR A 277 6.03 0.19 -20.56
C TYR A 277 6.36 1.17 -19.42
N SER A 278 7.62 1.23 -19.00
CA SER A 278 8.05 2.02 -17.84
C SER A 278 7.87 3.54 -18.00
N ASP A 279 7.75 4.03 -19.24
CA ASP A 279 7.53 5.44 -19.57
C ASP A 279 6.12 5.94 -19.22
N ILE A 280 5.12 5.04 -19.24
CA ILE A 280 3.73 5.36 -18.89
C ILE A 280 3.35 4.93 -17.47
N ILE A 281 4.06 3.99 -16.86
CA ILE A 281 3.78 3.53 -15.50
C ILE A 281 4.42 4.50 -14.49
N SER A 282 3.58 5.16 -13.69
CA SER A 282 3.98 6.12 -12.65
C SER A 282 4.35 5.46 -11.32
N GLY A 283 3.91 4.23 -11.07
CA GLY A 283 4.25 3.48 -9.85
C GLY A 283 3.53 2.16 -9.71
N HIS A 284 4.08 1.28 -8.88
CA HIS A 284 3.51 -0.02 -8.52
C HIS A 284 3.30 -0.14 -7.02
N PHE A 285 2.17 -0.70 -6.60
CA PHE A 285 1.76 -0.76 -5.20
C PHE A 285 1.31 -2.17 -4.84
N TYR A 286 1.98 -2.75 -3.85
CA TYR A 286 1.80 -4.13 -3.41
C TYR A 286 1.59 -4.24 -1.89
N GLY A 287 1.11 -5.40 -1.44
CA GLY A 287 1.00 -5.78 -0.02
C GLY A 287 1.73 -7.11 0.24
N HIS A 288 1.03 -8.06 0.86
CA HIS A 288 1.41 -9.48 1.01
C HIS A 288 2.57 -9.76 1.99
N THR A 289 3.66 -8.98 1.92
CA THR A 289 4.86 -9.27 2.73
C THR A 289 4.72 -8.80 4.17
N HIS A 290 3.73 -7.94 4.45
CA HIS A 290 3.53 -7.22 5.71
C HIS A 290 4.73 -6.35 6.12
N ARG A 291 5.60 -5.98 5.16
CA ARG A 291 6.82 -5.20 5.44
C ARG A 291 6.86 -3.95 4.57
N ASP A 292 7.40 -2.88 5.14
CA ASP A 292 7.68 -1.67 4.38
C ASP A 292 8.89 -1.90 3.47
N SER A 293 8.67 -1.97 2.17
CA SER A 293 9.77 -2.15 1.22
C SER A 293 9.60 -1.30 -0.02
N ILE A 294 10.72 -0.86 -0.55
CA ILE A 294 10.79 -0.25 -1.88
C ILE A 294 11.50 -1.21 -2.83
N MET A 295 11.20 -1.12 -4.11
CA MET A 295 12.01 -1.72 -5.16
C MET A 295 12.19 -0.74 -6.30
N VAL A 296 13.34 -0.83 -6.98
CA VAL A 296 13.66 0.00 -8.13
C VAL A 296 13.88 -0.88 -9.34
N LEU A 297 12.97 -0.80 -10.31
CA LEU A 297 13.14 -1.48 -11.58
C LEU A 297 14.12 -0.69 -12.45
N GLN A 298 15.18 -1.37 -12.89
CA GLN A 298 16.14 -0.86 -13.85
C GLN A 298 15.84 -1.37 -15.27
N ASP A 299 16.20 -0.59 -16.27
CA ASP A 299 16.22 -1.02 -17.67
C ASP A 299 17.39 -1.98 -17.96
N GLN A 300 17.60 -2.32 -19.24
CA GLN A 300 18.69 -3.22 -19.64
C GLN A 300 20.08 -2.59 -19.55
N GLN A 301 20.15 -1.26 -19.46
CA GLN A 301 21.37 -0.47 -19.36
C GLN A 301 21.75 -0.17 -17.90
N GLY A 302 20.84 -0.44 -16.96
CA GLY A 302 21.03 -0.19 -15.53
C GLY A 302 20.49 1.18 -15.08
N GLU A 303 19.71 1.86 -15.92
CA GLU A 303 19.07 3.12 -15.53
C GLU A 303 17.76 2.81 -14.77
N PRO A 304 17.49 3.50 -13.65
CA PRO A 304 16.28 3.28 -12.88
C PRO A 304 15.06 3.89 -13.60
N VAL A 305 14.08 3.05 -13.94
CA VAL A 305 12.93 3.42 -14.76
C VAL A 305 11.59 3.42 -14.03
N ASN A 306 11.43 2.61 -12.96
CA ASN A 306 10.16 2.51 -12.24
C ASN A 306 10.35 2.31 -10.73
N SER A 307 9.49 2.94 -9.93
CA SER A 307 9.44 2.79 -8.47
C SER A 307 8.30 1.84 -8.09
N LEU A 308 8.60 0.88 -7.21
CA LEU A 308 7.63 -0.09 -6.71
C LEU A 308 7.64 -0.03 -5.18
N PHE A 309 6.46 -0.15 -4.58
CA PHE A 309 6.29 -0.01 -3.15
C PHE A 309 5.47 -1.19 -2.61
N VAL A 310 5.98 -1.80 -1.56
CA VAL A 310 5.27 -2.79 -0.76
C VAL A 310 4.88 -2.10 0.55
N THR A 311 3.59 -2.03 0.83
CA THR A 311 3.09 -1.46 2.08
C THR A 311 3.13 -2.51 3.19
N PRO A 312 3.46 -2.14 4.44
CA PRO A 312 3.24 -3.00 5.58
C PRO A 312 1.74 -3.23 5.82
N ALA A 313 1.46 -4.24 6.64
CA ALA A 313 0.11 -4.66 6.96
C ALA A 313 -0.50 -3.87 8.12
N VAL A 314 -1.84 -3.87 8.19
CA VAL A 314 -2.54 -3.52 9.44
C VAL A 314 -2.40 -4.65 10.46
N THR A 315 -2.44 -5.92 10.03
CA THR A 315 -2.20 -7.04 10.94
C THR A 315 -0.77 -7.02 11.50
N PRO A 316 -0.59 -7.26 12.81
CA PRO A 316 0.73 -7.38 13.43
C PRO A 316 1.19 -8.84 13.51
N ILE A 317 0.50 -9.78 12.85
CA ILE A 317 0.80 -11.20 13.01
C ILE A 317 2.22 -11.52 12.53
N LYS A 318 2.92 -12.33 13.33
CA LYS A 318 4.10 -13.09 12.93
C LYS A 318 3.92 -14.55 13.30
N SER A 319 4.64 -15.43 12.61
CA SER A 319 4.74 -16.83 13.04
C SER A 319 5.67 -16.99 14.26
N ALA A 320 5.63 -18.16 14.90
CA ALA A 320 6.51 -18.45 16.03
C ALA A 320 7.99 -18.54 15.61
N GLU A 321 8.23 -18.94 14.37
CA GLU A 321 9.56 -19.09 13.76
C GLU A 321 10.13 -17.76 13.26
N GLU A 322 9.28 -16.74 13.07
CA GLU A 322 9.71 -15.44 12.58
C GLU A 322 10.38 -14.61 13.68
N PRO A 323 11.57 -14.05 13.41
CA PRO A 323 12.36 -13.32 14.40
C PRO A 323 11.77 -11.96 14.76
N TYR A 324 10.90 -11.39 13.92
CA TYR A 324 10.28 -10.08 14.11
C TYR A 324 8.93 -10.01 13.41
N SER A 325 8.10 -9.06 13.85
CA SER A 325 6.85 -8.70 13.20
C SER A 325 6.93 -7.29 12.58
N ASN A 326 5.78 -6.72 12.26
CA ASN A 326 5.54 -5.30 12.02
C ASN A 326 4.56 -4.75 13.06
N ASN A 327 4.71 -3.46 13.41
CA ASN A 327 3.57 -2.75 13.97
C ASN A 327 2.45 -2.58 12.92
N PRO A 328 1.18 -2.45 13.34
CA PRO A 328 0.08 -2.09 12.45
C PRO A 328 0.34 -0.78 11.71
N ALA A 329 0.08 -0.75 10.41
CA ALA A 329 0.45 0.37 9.56
C ALA A 329 -0.45 0.56 8.34
N PHE A 330 -0.44 1.80 7.83
CA PHE A 330 -0.99 2.19 6.52
C PHE A 330 -0.28 3.46 6.04
N ARG A 331 -0.42 3.82 4.76
CA ARG A 331 0.32 4.96 4.20
C ARG A 331 -0.48 5.81 3.23
N MET A 332 -0.03 7.05 3.08
CA MET A 332 -0.51 7.99 2.06
C MET A 332 0.59 8.30 1.05
N TYR A 333 0.22 8.31 -0.22
CA TYR A 333 1.08 8.80 -1.29
C TYR A 333 0.70 10.22 -1.68
N HIS A 334 1.72 11.02 -1.97
CA HIS A 334 1.58 12.34 -2.58
C HIS A 334 2.04 12.26 -4.04
N TYR A 335 1.30 12.88 -4.95
CA TYR A 335 1.62 12.90 -6.37
C TYR A 335 1.34 14.27 -7.01
N ASP A 336 2.03 14.55 -8.11
CA ASP A 336 1.78 15.73 -8.92
C ASP A 336 0.56 15.47 -9.83
N PRO A 337 -0.55 16.22 -9.73
CA PRO A 337 -1.74 15.95 -10.52
C PRO A 337 -1.57 16.25 -12.02
N GLN A 338 -0.49 16.90 -12.44
CA GLN A 338 -0.26 17.22 -13.85
C GLN A 338 0.32 16.05 -14.64
N ASP A 339 1.26 15.30 -14.05
CA ASP A 339 1.99 14.22 -14.72
C ASP A 339 1.96 12.89 -13.96
N TYR A 340 1.28 12.86 -12.81
CA TYR A 340 1.11 11.71 -11.93
C TYR A 340 2.42 11.15 -11.37
N ARG A 341 3.51 11.92 -11.37
CA ARG A 341 4.75 11.48 -10.72
C ARG A 341 4.56 11.49 -9.20
N LEU A 342 5.06 10.44 -8.57
CA LEU A 342 5.04 10.29 -7.12
C LEU A 342 6.07 11.19 -6.43
N LEU A 343 5.60 11.95 -5.45
CA LEU A 343 6.35 12.95 -4.72
C LEU A 343 6.82 12.43 -3.35
N ASP A 344 5.94 11.76 -2.60
CA ASP A 344 6.27 11.35 -1.22
C ASP A 344 5.41 10.20 -0.69
N ILE A 345 5.87 9.58 0.40
CA ILE A 345 5.13 8.63 1.22
C ILE A 345 5.07 9.16 2.65
N TRP A 346 3.86 9.21 3.20
CA TRP A 346 3.64 9.44 4.62
C TRP A 346 3.19 8.12 5.23
N GLN A 347 4.08 7.50 6.00
CA GLN A 347 3.85 6.22 6.65
C GLN A 347 3.30 6.45 8.05
N TYR A 348 2.17 5.83 8.36
CA TYR A 348 1.55 5.87 9.68
C TYR A 348 1.67 4.50 10.33
N TYR A 349 1.77 4.49 11.65
CA TYR A 349 1.81 3.27 12.42
C TYR A 349 1.14 3.43 13.78
N LEU A 350 0.80 2.30 14.38
CA LEU A 350 0.41 2.19 15.77
C LEU A 350 1.49 1.41 16.51
N ASN A 351 2.11 1.99 17.53
CA ASN A 351 2.92 1.20 18.45
C ASN A 351 1.97 0.26 19.24
N LEU A 352 1.90 -1.01 18.83
CA LEU A 352 0.92 -1.95 19.37
C LEU A 352 1.12 -2.19 20.87
N THR A 353 2.39 -2.24 21.31
CA THR A 353 2.76 -2.40 22.71
C THR A 353 2.25 -1.23 23.56
N GLU A 354 2.55 0.01 23.15
CA GLU A 354 2.06 1.24 23.82
C GLU A 354 0.52 1.28 23.81
N ALA A 355 -0.10 0.99 22.67
CA ALA A 355 -1.55 1.05 22.51
C ALA A 355 -2.29 0.08 23.44
N ASN A 356 -1.75 -1.13 23.61
CA ASN A 356 -2.30 -2.13 24.52
C ASN A 356 -2.08 -1.76 26.00
N GLN A 357 -0.92 -1.18 26.34
CA GLN A 357 -0.63 -0.72 27.70
C GLN A 357 -1.52 0.47 28.11
N GLU A 358 -1.68 1.45 27.22
CA GLU A 358 -2.47 2.65 27.47
C GLU A 358 -3.97 2.47 27.20
N LYS A 359 -4.35 1.36 26.55
CA LYS A 359 -5.72 1.10 26.07
C LYS A 359 -6.25 2.23 25.18
N ARG A 360 -5.37 2.83 24.37
CA ARG A 360 -5.67 3.90 23.42
C ARG A 360 -4.92 3.68 22.11
N SER A 361 -5.60 3.90 20.99
CA SER A 361 -4.99 3.75 19.66
C SER A 361 -4.40 5.07 19.16
N ASP A 362 -3.26 5.48 19.71
CA ASP A 362 -2.53 6.67 19.28
C ASP A 362 -1.69 6.38 18.03
N TRP A 363 -2.37 6.32 16.88
CA TRP A 363 -1.72 6.27 15.58
C TRP A 363 -0.88 7.53 15.37
N LYS A 364 0.35 7.34 14.88
CA LYS A 364 1.35 8.40 14.71
C LYS A 364 1.94 8.32 13.29
N LEU A 365 2.42 9.46 12.80
CA LEU A 365 3.30 9.47 11.63
C LEU A 365 4.61 8.79 12.04
N GLU A 366 4.95 7.69 11.37
CA GLU A 366 6.23 7.01 11.56
C GLU A 366 7.32 7.83 10.88
N TYR A 367 7.14 8.12 9.58
CA TYR A 367 8.07 8.93 8.81
C TYR A 367 7.42 9.54 7.55
N VAL A 368 8.05 10.60 7.06
CA VAL A 368 7.89 11.12 5.70
C VAL A 368 9.12 10.68 4.90
N MET A 369 8.93 9.97 3.78
CA MET A 369 10.03 9.31 3.06
C MET A 369 11.11 10.30 2.62
N THR A 370 10.71 11.44 2.05
CA THR A 370 11.66 12.45 1.60
C THR A 370 12.46 13.06 2.75
N GLU A 371 11.81 13.37 3.88
CA GLU A 371 12.48 13.93 5.06
C GLU A 371 13.39 12.91 5.74
N ALA A 372 12.92 11.67 5.90
CA ALA A 372 13.65 10.60 6.59
C ALA A 372 14.96 10.24 5.88
N PHE A 373 14.98 10.30 4.55
CA PHE A 373 16.11 9.89 3.73
C PHE A 373 16.79 11.02 2.95
N GLY A 374 16.34 12.28 3.13
CA GLY A 374 16.90 13.44 2.44
C GLY A 374 16.70 13.38 0.92
N LEU A 375 15.57 12.84 0.46
CA LEU A 375 15.23 12.71 -0.96
C LEU A 375 14.49 13.94 -1.46
N LYS A 376 14.60 14.21 -2.75
CA LYS A 376 13.79 15.24 -3.41
C LYS A 376 12.35 14.78 -3.65
N ASP A 377 12.21 13.51 -4.03
CA ASP A 377 10.98 12.83 -4.38
C ASP A 377 11.20 11.31 -4.28
N ILE A 378 10.17 10.52 -4.57
CA ILE A 378 10.23 9.05 -4.61
C ILE A 378 10.28 8.50 -6.05
N GLN A 379 10.82 9.29 -6.98
CA GLN A 379 11.05 8.88 -8.36
C GLN A 379 12.17 7.84 -8.45
N PRO A 380 12.24 7.04 -9.53
CA PRO A 380 13.17 5.91 -9.64
C PRO A 380 14.64 6.31 -9.38
N HIS A 381 15.05 7.46 -9.91
CA HIS A 381 16.42 7.98 -9.74
C HIS A 381 16.74 8.38 -8.29
N SER A 382 15.78 8.97 -7.57
CA SER A 382 15.94 9.35 -6.16
C SER A 382 16.03 8.11 -5.27
N LEU A 383 15.15 7.13 -5.52
CA LEU A 383 15.18 5.86 -4.80
C LEU A 383 16.44 5.06 -5.12
N PHE A 384 16.91 5.01 -6.37
CA PHE A 384 18.14 4.31 -6.70
C PHE A 384 19.36 4.88 -5.98
N LYS A 385 19.45 6.22 -5.87
CA LYS A 385 20.49 6.88 -5.05
C LYS A 385 20.42 6.49 -3.58
N LEU A 386 19.21 6.35 -3.04
CA LEU A 386 19.02 5.84 -1.67
C LEU A 386 19.57 4.41 -1.55
N VAL A 387 19.25 3.53 -2.50
CA VAL A 387 19.72 2.13 -2.48
C VAL A 387 21.24 2.04 -2.57
N LEU A 388 21.87 2.84 -3.43
CA LEU A 388 23.34 2.94 -3.49
C LEU A 388 23.93 3.40 -2.15
N SER A 389 23.24 4.26 -1.40
CA SER A 389 23.67 4.67 -0.06
C SER A 389 23.59 3.55 0.98
N PHE A 390 22.76 2.52 0.74
CA PHE A 390 22.68 1.35 1.62
C PHE A 390 23.94 0.49 1.53
N GLU A 391 24.59 0.43 0.36
CA GLU A 391 25.79 -0.39 0.14
C GLU A 391 26.99 0.04 1.00
N MET A 392 27.01 1.27 1.51
CA MET A 392 28.08 1.76 2.37
C MET A 392 28.22 0.92 3.66
N GLN A 393 29.47 0.66 4.08
CA GLN A 393 29.75 0.00 5.35
C GLN A 393 29.14 0.83 6.51
N GLN A 394 28.41 0.17 7.42
CA GLN A 394 27.69 0.83 8.52
C GLN A 394 26.73 1.95 8.06
N SER A 395 26.05 1.77 6.92
CA SER A 395 25.06 2.73 6.41
C SER A 395 23.94 3.00 7.42
N LYS A 396 23.90 4.23 7.95
CA LYS A 396 22.79 4.72 8.79
C LYS A 396 21.47 4.79 8.02
N ALA A 397 21.53 5.05 6.71
CA ALA A 397 20.35 5.03 5.86
C ALA A 397 19.75 3.62 5.79
N PHE A 398 20.59 2.59 5.66
CA PHE A 398 20.12 1.20 5.67
C PHE A 398 19.56 0.79 7.03
N GLN A 399 20.21 1.16 8.15
CA GLN A 399 19.70 0.86 9.49
C GLN A 399 18.32 1.49 9.72
N LYS A 400 18.14 2.75 9.30
CA LYS A 400 16.83 3.43 9.34
C LYS A 400 15.80 2.71 8.46
N TYR A 401 16.16 2.40 7.22
CA TYR A 401 15.31 1.63 6.31
C TYR A 401 14.88 0.29 6.91
N PHE A 402 15.79 -0.43 7.57
CA PHE A 402 15.48 -1.71 8.18
C PHE A 402 14.61 -1.60 9.44
N SER A 403 14.73 -0.54 10.23
CA SER A 403 13.76 -0.26 11.32
C SER A 403 12.35 -0.02 10.74
N HIS A 404 12.23 0.80 9.68
CA HIS A 404 10.96 1.03 9.00
C HIS A 404 10.43 -0.21 8.26
N PHE A 405 11.29 -1.10 7.78
CA PHE A 405 10.89 -2.38 7.19
C PHE A 405 10.01 -3.21 8.13
N MET A 406 10.26 -3.11 9.43
CA MET A 406 9.47 -3.73 10.50
C MET A 406 8.49 -2.74 11.15
N VAL A 407 8.27 -1.57 10.56
CA VAL A 407 7.40 -0.51 11.08
C VAL A 407 7.77 -0.12 12.52
N SER A 408 9.06 0.08 12.77
CA SER A 408 9.58 0.43 14.09
C SER A 408 9.15 -0.55 15.20
N TYR A 409 8.99 -1.84 14.86
CA TYR A 409 8.60 -2.90 15.80
C TYR A 409 9.61 -3.07 16.93
N ASP A 410 10.89 -3.17 16.59
CA ASP A 410 11.99 -3.35 17.55
C ASP A 410 13.31 -2.82 16.97
N ASP A 411 13.76 -1.68 17.51
CA ASP A 411 15.00 -1.02 17.09
C ASP A 411 16.28 -1.75 17.55
N THR A 412 16.16 -2.78 18.39
CA THR A 412 17.31 -3.59 18.82
C THR A 412 17.72 -4.65 17.80
N ILE A 413 16.85 -4.94 16.82
CA ILE A 413 17.11 -5.94 15.79
C ILE A 413 18.00 -5.34 14.70
N VAL A 414 19.16 -5.94 14.50
CA VAL A 414 20.16 -5.50 13.54
C VAL A 414 20.20 -6.43 12.32
N CYS A 415 20.18 -5.84 11.13
CA CYS A 415 20.41 -6.53 9.86
C CYS A 415 21.79 -6.16 9.30
N ASP A 416 22.72 -7.10 9.36
CA ASP A 416 24.07 -6.95 8.82
C ASP A 416 24.45 -8.14 7.91
N GLY A 417 25.65 -8.07 7.33
CA GLY A 417 26.23 -9.13 6.48
C GLY A 417 25.24 -9.72 5.48
N ALA A 418 24.88 -10.99 5.68
CA ALA A 418 24.00 -11.74 4.80
C ALA A 418 22.56 -11.18 4.74
N CYS A 419 22.04 -10.65 5.85
CA CYS A 419 20.71 -10.04 5.91
C CYS A 419 20.69 -8.78 5.05
N LYS A 420 21.66 -7.88 5.27
CA LYS A 420 21.79 -6.62 4.54
C LYS A 420 21.96 -6.85 3.04
N LEU A 421 22.79 -7.81 2.66
CA LEU A 421 22.99 -8.19 1.25
C LEU A 421 21.67 -8.65 0.60
N THR A 422 20.91 -9.50 1.30
CA THR A 422 19.63 -10.03 0.79
C THR A 422 18.61 -8.90 0.60
N GLN A 423 18.50 -8.00 1.58
CA GLN A 423 17.65 -6.81 1.51
C GLN A 423 18.03 -5.92 0.32
N ILE A 424 19.29 -5.50 0.22
CA ILE A 424 19.75 -4.59 -0.85
C ILE A 424 19.51 -5.21 -2.23
N CYS A 425 19.86 -6.49 -2.42
CA CYS A 425 19.68 -7.15 -3.71
C CYS A 425 18.20 -7.32 -4.08
N ALA A 426 17.31 -7.61 -3.14
CA ALA A 426 15.88 -7.65 -3.40
C ALA A 426 15.31 -6.28 -3.82
N VAL A 427 15.85 -5.20 -3.25
CA VAL A 427 15.41 -3.83 -3.56
C VAL A 427 15.85 -3.37 -4.96
N GLN A 428 17.08 -3.67 -5.39
CA GLN A 428 17.61 -3.18 -6.68
C GLN A 428 17.52 -4.15 -7.86
N SER A 429 17.25 -5.43 -7.62
CA SER A 429 17.30 -6.47 -8.64
C SER A 429 16.05 -7.33 -8.67
N LEU A 430 15.17 -7.06 -9.62
CA LEU A 430 13.85 -7.70 -9.72
C LEU A 430 13.83 -8.91 -10.66
N ASP A 431 14.86 -9.10 -11.49
CA ASP A 431 15.00 -10.28 -12.35
C ASP A 431 16.19 -11.15 -11.92
N ARG A 432 16.18 -12.41 -12.35
CA ARG A 432 17.16 -13.41 -11.95
C ARG A 432 18.59 -13.02 -12.28
N ALA A 433 18.81 -12.44 -13.45
CA ALA A 433 20.15 -12.11 -13.91
C ALA A 433 20.77 -11.01 -13.04
N SER A 434 20.02 -9.92 -12.81
CA SER A 434 20.45 -8.81 -11.95
C SER A 434 20.56 -9.21 -10.48
N TYR A 435 19.66 -10.08 -9.99
CA TYR A 435 19.68 -10.51 -8.58
C TYR A 435 20.88 -11.41 -8.30
N SER A 436 21.12 -12.40 -9.16
CA SER A 436 22.26 -13.31 -9.04
C SER A 436 23.58 -12.54 -9.06
N LYS A 437 23.73 -11.57 -9.98
CA LYS A 437 24.91 -10.69 -10.05
C LYS A 437 25.10 -9.84 -8.79
N CYS A 438 24.03 -9.34 -8.20
CA CYS A 438 24.09 -8.57 -6.95
C CYS A 438 24.59 -9.44 -5.78
N ILE A 439 24.04 -10.66 -5.66
CA ILE A 439 24.44 -11.60 -4.61
C ILE A 439 25.91 -12.04 -4.76
N GLU A 440 26.36 -12.32 -5.98
CA GLU A 440 27.74 -12.69 -6.28
C GLU A 440 28.75 -11.58 -5.98
N LYS A 441 28.35 -10.31 -6.16
CA LYS A 441 29.23 -9.16 -5.89
C LYS A 441 29.67 -9.10 -4.43
N GLY A 442 28.79 -9.46 -3.49
CA GLY A 442 29.06 -9.45 -2.05
C GLY A 442 29.42 -8.05 -1.52
N HIS A 443 28.43 -7.32 -0.99
CA HIS A 443 28.63 -5.96 -0.47
C HIS A 443 29.20 -5.92 0.95
#